data_AF-A0A101CPM2-F1
#
_entry.id   AF-A0A101CPM2-F1
#
_cell.length_a   1.000
_cell.length_b   1.000
_cell.length_c   1.000
_cell.angle_alpha   90.00
_cell.angle_beta   90.00
_cell.angle_gamma   90.00
#
_symmetry.space_group_name_H-M   'P 1'
#
loop_
_entity.id
_entity.type
_entity.pdbx_description
1 polymer ?
#
loop_
_entity_poly.entity_id
_entity_poly.type
_entity_poly.pdbx_seq_one_letter_code
_entity_poly.pdbx_strand_id
1 'polypeptide(L)'
;MMAIRLHEFGGTEVLRYEEAPIPELKTGEVLIRVHAIGVNPPDWYLRDGHKMLPAEWRPQVPFPIILGSDVSGIVVAVAEDVKNFSVGDEVFGMVRFPSVGESAAYAQYVAAPATDLALKPAGIDHAHAAAAAMAGLTAWQFLIALGHNHPNPLQAEMHQPLPLKDKTVLINGAAGGVGHFAVQLAKWKGANVIAVASTSHESFLRELGASAFIDYTKTPPEDVAHDIDIVLDTLGGSNTGRFLRTLKRGGALFPVFLGFSDQKEADKLGITVSMTQVRSSGLQLEELGKLLDTGTIKVAIDSTFALADAKSAHERAAHGHIQGKIVLIVE
;
A
#
# COMPACT_ATOMS: atom_id res chain seq x y z
N MET A 1 13.71 -4.34 23.40
CA MET A 1 12.49 -3.60 22.96
C MET A 1 11.36 -4.59 22.79
N MET A 2 10.11 -4.17 22.97
CA MET A 2 8.97 -5.04 22.66
C MET A 2 8.67 -5.05 21.16
N ALA A 3 8.30 -6.22 20.64
CA ALA A 3 7.96 -6.42 19.23
C ALA A 3 6.99 -7.59 19.05
N ILE A 4 6.38 -7.69 17.88
CA ILE A 4 5.65 -8.88 17.44
C ILE A 4 6.59 -9.78 16.66
N ARG A 5 6.89 -10.96 17.23
CA ARG A 5 7.77 -11.95 16.63
C ARG A 5 7.01 -13.20 16.23
N LEU A 6 7.42 -13.77 15.11
CA LEU A 6 6.98 -15.06 14.63
C LEU A 6 8.16 -16.02 14.73
N HIS A 7 7.91 -17.24 15.19
CA HIS A 7 8.91 -18.32 15.27
C HIS A 7 8.68 -19.41 14.23
N GLU A 8 7.53 -19.35 13.55
CA GLU A 8 7.10 -20.24 12.48
C GLU A 8 6.04 -19.53 11.63
N PHE A 9 5.76 -20.05 10.44
CA PHE A 9 4.64 -19.59 9.63
C PHE A 9 3.32 -20.11 10.19
N GLY A 10 2.25 -19.31 10.10
CA GLY A 10 0.93 -19.73 10.59
C GLY A 10 -0.19 -18.71 10.40
N GLY A 11 -1.29 -18.95 11.10
CA GLY A 11 -2.42 -18.02 11.20
C GLY A 11 -2.13 -16.87 12.17
N THR A 12 -3.17 -16.27 12.75
CA THR A 12 -3.00 -15.12 13.65
C THR A 12 -2.37 -15.53 14.99
N GLU A 13 -2.44 -16.80 15.35
CA GLU A 13 -1.90 -17.40 16.58
C GLU A 13 -0.38 -17.38 16.71
N VAL A 14 0.36 -17.21 15.61
CA VAL A 14 1.84 -17.16 15.63
C VAL A 14 2.40 -15.77 15.96
N LEU A 15 1.55 -14.74 16.04
CA LEU A 15 1.94 -13.37 16.38
C LEU A 15 2.16 -13.26 17.90
N ARG A 16 3.42 -13.20 18.35
CA ARG A 16 3.78 -13.15 19.78
C ARG A 16 4.37 -11.80 20.17
N TYR A 17 3.78 -11.15 21.17
CA TYR A 17 4.32 -9.92 21.75
C TYR A 17 5.39 -10.24 22.79
N GLU A 18 6.65 -10.02 22.44
CA GLU A 18 7.81 -10.44 23.24
C GLU A 18 9.02 -9.50 23.05
N GLU A 19 10.06 -9.71 23.84
CA GLU A 19 11.28 -8.92 23.74
C GLU A 19 12.13 -9.28 22.50
N ALA A 20 12.68 -8.25 21.87
CA ALA A 20 13.64 -8.30 20.77
C ALA A 20 14.83 -7.35 21.04
N PRO A 21 16.02 -7.62 20.46
CA PRO A 21 17.12 -6.66 20.44
C PRO A 21 16.71 -5.38 19.71
N ILE A 22 17.21 -4.22 20.16
CA ILE A 22 17.12 -2.98 19.37
C ILE A 22 18.03 -3.16 18.14
N PRO A 23 17.58 -2.84 16.91
CA PRO A 23 18.39 -3.04 15.72
C PRO A 23 19.64 -2.14 15.74
N GLU A 24 20.76 -2.70 15.28
CA GLU A 24 21.98 -1.93 15.07
C GLU A 24 21.83 -1.01 13.85
N LEU A 25 22.32 0.22 13.99
CA LEU A 25 22.23 1.24 12.97
C LEU A 25 23.35 1.04 11.93
N LYS A 26 22.99 0.88 10.65
CA LYS A 26 23.96 0.77 9.55
C LYS A 26 24.19 2.11 8.84
N THR A 27 25.22 2.16 8.00
CA THR A 27 25.46 3.27 7.07
C THR A 27 24.21 3.62 6.27
N GLY A 28 23.90 4.91 6.14
CA GLY A 28 22.75 5.41 5.40
C GLY A 28 21.41 5.28 6.13
N GLU A 29 21.40 4.85 7.39
CA GLU A 29 20.17 4.58 8.14
C GLU A 29 19.91 5.57 9.27
N VAL A 30 18.65 5.61 9.70
CA VAL A 30 18.22 6.22 10.96
C VAL A 30 17.55 5.18 11.84
N LEU A 31 17.67 5.34 13.16
CA LEU A 31 16.92 4.57 14.14
C LEU A 31 15.69 5.39 14.54
N ILE A 32 14.51 4.79 14.38
CA ILE A 32 13.23 5.41 14.66
C ILE A 32 12.65 4.76 15.91
N ARG A 33 12.24 5.56 16.88
CA ARG A 33 11.29 5.14 17.92
C ARG A 33 9.88 5.22 17.31
N VAL A 34 9.27 4.07 17.13
CA VAL A 34 8.01 3.93 16.38
C VAL A 34 6.84 4.38 17.25
N HIS A 35 5.91 5.13 16.67
CA HIS A 35 4.65 5.55 17.30
C HIS A 35 3.44 4.86 16.67
N ALA A 36 3.49 4.60 15.35
CA ALA A 36 2.42 3.92 14.64
C ALA A 36 2.94 3.11 13.45
N ILE A 37 2.20 2.07 13.09
CA ILE A 37 2.53 1.11 12.03
C ILE A 37 1.30 0.85 11.18
N GLY A 38 1.44 0.95 9.86
CA GLY A 38 0.37 0.58 8.92
C GLY A 38 0.33 -0.93 8.68
N VAL A 39 -0.84 -1.55 8.81
CA VAL A 39 -1.04 -2.98 8.47
C VAL A 39 -1.37 -3.12 6.98
N ASN A 40 -0.68 -4.04 6.30
CA ASN A 40 -0.78 -4.24 4.86
C ASN A 40 -0.86 -5.74 4.46
N PRO A 41 -1.44 -6.05 3.28
CA PRO A 41 -1.51 -7.43 2.81
C PRO A 41 -0.22 -8.25 2.79
N PRO A 42 0.94 -7.68 2.38
CA PRO A 42 2.21 -8.37 2.47
C PRO A 42 2.56 -8.91 3.86
N ASP A 43 2.05 -8.29 4.94
CA ASP A 43 2.35 -8.71 6.31
C ASP A 43 1.75 -10.09 6.60
N TRP A 44 0.49 -10.33 6.21
CA TRP A 44 -0.12 -11.65 6.42
C TRP A 44 0.25 -12.67 5.34
N TYR A 45 0.66 -12.24 4.13
CA TYR A 45 1.29 -13.15 3.16
C TYR A 45 2.61 -13.68 3.70
N LEU A 46 3.43 -12.83 4.31
CA LEU A 46 4.69 -13.27 4.92
C LEU A 46 4.44 -14.14 6.16
N ARG A 47 3.47 -13.76 7.00
CA ARG A 47 3.07 -14.56 8.18
C ARG A 47 2.65 -15.97 7.81
N ASP A 48 1.89 -16.15 6.73
CA ASP A 48 1.39 -17.46 6.33
C ASP A 48 2.42 -18.31 5.56
N GLY A 49 3.58 -17.72 5.20
CA GLY A 49 4.63 -18.36 4.43
C GLY A 49 4.41 -18.29 2.92
N HIS A 50 3.67 -17.29 2.45
CA HIS A 50 3.23 -17.12 1.07
C HIS A 50 2.58 -18.39 0.51
N LYS A 51 1.64 -18.99 1.25
CA LYS A 51 1.01 -20.27 0.89
C LYS A 51 0.37 -20.28 -0.51
N MET A 52 -0.07 -19.11 -0.98
CA MET A 52 -0.63 -18.90 -2.31
C MET A 52 0.39 -19.04 -3.45
N LEU A 53 1.71 -18.92 -3.16
CA LEU A 53 2.75 -19.07 -4.16
C LEU A 53 3.14 -20.56 -4.34
N PRO A 54 3.63 -20.93 -5.55
CA PRO A 54 4.32 -22.19 -5.78
C PRO A 54 5.43 -22.41 -4.75
N ALA A 55 5.66 -23.66 -4.34
CA ALA A 55 6.60 -23.97 -3.24
C ALA A 55 8.02 -23.48 -3.51
N GLU A 56 8.44 -23.52 -4.77
CA GLU A 56 9.71 -23.04 -5.29
C GLU A 56 9.88 -21.51 -5.25
N TRP A 57 8.78 -20.76 -5.09
CA TRP A 57 8.78 -19.29 -5.01
C TRP A 57 8.56 -18.79 -3.58
N ARG A 58 8.32 -19.69 -2.62
CA ARG A 58 8.14 -19.30 -1.22
C ARG A 58 9.47 -18.84 -0.64
N PRO A 59 9.47 -17.72 0.11
CA PRO A 59 10.70 -17.18 0.66
C PRO A 59 11.24 -18.09 1.77
N GLN A 60 12.57 -18.19 1.85
CA GLN A 60 13.22 -18.70 3.05
C GLN A 60 13.30 -17.59 4.08
N VAL A 61 12.79 -17.84 5.28
CA VAL A 61 12.71 -16.84 6.35
C VAL A 61 13.54 -17.31 7.54
N PRO A 62 14.50 -16.51 8.03
CA PRO A 62 15.18 -16.79 9.27
C PRO A 62 14.25 -16.45 10.44
N PHE A 63 13.84 -17.46 11.19
CA PHE A 63 13.08 -17.26 12.43
C PHE A 63 14.02 -17.00 13.62
N PRO A 64 13.59 -16.19 14.60
CA PRO A 64 12.34 -15.43 14.61
C PRO A 64 12.38 -14.16 13.74
N ILE A 65 11.24 -13.78 13.17
CA ILE A 65 11.07 -12.63 12.28
C ILE A 65 10.07 -11.62 12.86
N ILE A 66 10.23 -10.33 12.53
CA ILE A 66 9.28 -9.25 12.83
C ILE A 66 8.67 -8.77 11.50
N LEU A 67 7.35 -8.58 11.46
CA LEU A 67 6.61 -8.17 10.25
C LEU A 67 6.52 -6.65 10.10
N GLY A 68 5.87 -6.22 9.01
CA GLY A 68 5.47 -4.83 8.78
C GLY A 68 6.54 -4.00 8.07
N SER A 69 6.07 -3.01 7.32
CA SER A 69 6.93 -2.07 6.58
C SER A 69 6.50 -0.61 6.69
N ASP A 70 5.25 -0.31 7.02
CA ASP A 70 4.79 1.07 7.21
C ASP A 70 5.09 1.54 8.63
N VAL A 71 5.79 2.66 8.78
CA VAL A 71 6.12 3.25 10.09
C VAL A 71 5.89 4.74 10.10
N SER A 72 5.54 5.26 11.28
CA SER A 72 5.75 6.66 11.63
C SER A 72 6.21 6.78 13.08
N GLY A 73 7.14 7.69 13.33
CA GLY A 73 7.76 7.85 14.65
C GLY A 73 8.78 8.97 14.69
N ILE A 74 9.68 8.91 15.67
CA ILE A 74 10.68 9.94 15.93
C ILE A 74 12.08 9.36 15.73
N VAL A 75 12.94 10.07 15.01
CA VAL A 75 14.35 9.70 14.86
C VAL A 75 15.07 9.85 16.19
N VAL A 76 15.70 8.77 16.67
CA VAL A 76 16.46 8.73 17.93
C VAL A 76 17.96 8.51 17.74
N ALA A 77 18.39 8.06 16.56
CA ALA A 77 19.80 8.03 16.16
C ALA A 77 19.92 8.13 14.64
N VAL A 78 21.05 8.65 14.17
CA VAL A 78 21.33 8.90 12.74
C VAL A 78 22.74 8.40 12.43
N ALA A 79 22.91 7.67 11.34
CA ALA A 79 24.24 7.24 10.89
C ALA A 79 25.07 8.45 10.42
N GLU A 80 26.39 8.39 10.58
CA GLU A 80 27.27 9.55 10.34
C GLU A 80 27.16 10.14 8.92
N ASP A 81 26.85 9.31 7.93
CA ASP A 81 26.73 9.68 6.52
C ASP A 81 25.36 10.25 6.13
N VAL A 82 24.35 10.11 7.00
CA VAL A 82 23.01 10.67 6.76
C VAL A 82 23.00 12.16 7.11
N LYS A 83 22.59 13.01 6.15
CA LYS A 83 22.58 14.47 6.28
C LYS A 83 21.19 15.11 6.27
N ASN A 84 20.18 14.36 5.82
CA ASN A 84 18.84 14.90 5.57
C ASN A 84 17.89 14.72 6.77
N PHE A 85 18.35 14.10 7.86
CA PHE A 85 17.58 13.87 9.08
C PHE A 85 18.43 14.14 10.32
N SER A 86 17.76 14.55 11.39
CA SER A 86 18.31 14.82 12.71
C SER A 86 17.55 14.05 13.79
N VAL A 87 18.21 13.82 14.93
CA VAL A 87 17.52 13.31 16.12
C VAL A 87 16.42 14.28 16.53
N GLY A 88 15.22 13.75 16.77
CA GLY A 88 14.02 14.52 17.09
C GLY A 88 13.08 14.74 15.91
N ASP A 89 13.49 14.46 14.67
CA ASP A 89 12.61 14.58 13.51
C ASP A 89 11.46 13.56 13.58
N GLU A 90 10.24 14.04 13.37
CA GLU A 90 9.09 13.18 13.11
C GLU A 90 9.14 12.70 11.66
N VAL A 91 9.13 11.39 11.44
CA VAL A 91 9.26 10.78 10.12
C VAL A 91 8.16 9.75 9.86
N PHE A 92 7.93 9.45 8.58
CA PHE A 92 7.10 8.34 8.15
C PHE A 92 7.65 7.70 6.88
N GLY A 93 7.35 6.42 6.67
CA GLY A 93 7.71 5.74 5.45
C GLY A 93 7.31 4.28 5.36
N MET A 94 7.45 3.74 4.15
CA MET A 94 7.39 2.31 3.88
C MET A 94 8.84 1.84 3.77
N VAL A 95 9.34 1.08 4.74
CA VAL A 95 10.77 0.79 4.87
C VAL A 95 11.15 -0.55 4.24
N ARG A 96 12.28 -0.57 3.51
CA ARG A 96 12.89 -1.75 2.88
C ARG A 96 11.91 -2.62 2.10
N PHE A 97 10.94 -2.02 1.42
CA PHE A 97 9.95 -2.79 0.70
C PHE A 97 10.18 -2.76 -0.82
N PRO A 98 10.10 -3.91 -1.50
CA PRO A 98 9.90 -5.26 -0.97
C PRO A 98 11.21 -5.83 -0.39
N SER A 99 11.10 -6.45 0.79
CA SER A 99 12.10 -7.34 1.39
C SER A 99 11.38 -8.48 2.11
N VAL A 100 12.14 -9.50 2.48
CA VAL A 100 11.63 -10.61 3.29
C VAL A 100 12.20 -10.46 4.71
N GLY A 101 11.45 -9.76 5.57
CA GLY A 101 11.74 -9.67 7.00
C GLY A 101 12.72 -8.60 7.45
N GLU A 102 13.34 -7.86 6.53
CA GLU A 102 14.29 -6.80 6.89
C GLU A 102 13.58 -5.52 7.34
N SER A 103 12.33 -5.31 6.92
CA SER A 103 11.53 -4.12 7.28
C SER A 103 11.23 -4.04 8.79
N ALA A 104 10.87 -5.17 9.42
CA ALA A 104 10.75 -5.34 10.87
C ALA A 104 9.98 -4.23 11.64
N ALA A 105 8.92 -3.67 11.05
CA ALA A 105 8.22 -2.50 11.59
C ALA A 105 7.36 -2.78 12.84
N TYR A 106 6.93 -4.02 13.09
CA TYR A 106 6.07 -4.39 14.23
C TYR A 106 6.86 -4.43 15.54
N ALA A 107 7.48 -3.31 15.90
CA ALA A 107 8.40 -3.17 17.02
C ALA A 107 8.42 -1.72 17.54
N GLN A 108 8.92 -1.54 18.76
CA GLN A 108 9.11 -0.20 19.35
C GLN A 108 10.22 0.62 18.67
N TYR A 109 11.18 -0.04 18.01
CA TYR A 109 12.24 0.63 17.26
C TYR A 109 12.49 -0.07 15.93
N VAL A 110 12.77 0.72 14.89
CA VAL A 110 13.16 0.21 13.57
C VAL A 110 14.36 0.99 13.04
N ALA A 111 15.33 0.30 12.45
CA ALA A 111 16.40 0.92 11.69
C ALA A 111 16.01 0.90 10.21
N ALA A 112 16.03 2.06 9.55
CA ALA A 112 15.54 2.19 8.18
C ALA A 112 16.49 3.05 7.32
N PRO A 113 16.65 2.74 6.03
CA PRO A 113 17.36 3.62 5.10
C PRO A 113 16.72 5.01 5.09
N ALA A 114 17.53 6.06 5.21
CA ALA A 114 17.04 7.43 5.14
C ALA A 114 16.30 7.73 3.82
N THR A 115 16.66 7.03 2.74
CA THR A 115 16.02 7.15 1.42
C THR A 115 14.57 6.65 1.37
N ASP A 116 14.14 5.87 2.36
CA ASP A 116 12.79 5.29 2.43
C ASP A 116 11.81 6.21 3.17
N LEU A 117 12.31 7.29 3.77
CA LEU A 117 11.60 8.12 4.73
C LEU A 117 11.37 9.53 4.19
N ALA A 118 10.30 10.14 4.67
CA ALA A 118 10.06 11.57 4.59
C ALA A 118 9.74 12.12 5.98
N LEU A 119 9.87 13.44 6.16
CA LEU A 119 9.34 14.11 7.35
C LEU A 119 7.83 13.92 7.43
N LYS A 120 7.32 13.62 8.62
CA LYS A 120 5.88 13.51 8.85
C LYS A 120 5.23 14.87 8.57
N PRO A 121 4.13 14.92 7.79
CA PRO A 121 3.37 16.16 7.64
C PRO A 121 2.86 16.65 8.99
N ALA A 122 2.88 17.97 9.22
CA ALA A 122 2.46 18.56 10.49
C ALA A 122 0.94 18.49 10.68
N GLY A 123 0.19 18.52 9.59
CA GLY A 123 -1.28 18.46 9.59
C GLY A 123 -1.90 17.11 9.97
N ILE A 124 -1.11 16.04 10.16
CA ILE A 124 -1.62 14.71 10.53
C ILE A 124 -0.81 14.08 11.67
N ASP A 125 -1.46 13.19 12.41
CA ASP A 125 -0.81 12.40 13.46
C ASP A 125 0.00 11.21 12.90
N HIS A 126 0.73 10.53 13.77
CA HIS A 126 1.52 9.35 13.40
C HIS A 126 0.67 8.19 12.86
N ALA A 127 -0.57 8.00 13.34
CA ALA A 127 -1.43 6.91 12.88
C ALA A 127 -1.82 7.10 11.41
N HIS A 128 -2.24 8.32 11.04
CA HIS A 128 -2.56 8.68 9.66
C HIS A 128 -1.32 8.65 8.77
N ALA A 129 -0.16 9.12 9.27
CA ALA A 129 1.08 9.08 8.51
C ALA A 129 1.53 7.64 8.21
N ALA A 130 1.53 6.76 9.20
CA ALA A 130 1.85 5.34 9.00
C ALA A 130 0.84 4.66 8.06
N ALA A 131 -0.45 4.96 8.19
CA ALA A 131 -1.49 4.46 7.29
C ALA A 131 -1.31 4.90 5.83
N ALA A 132 -0.64 6.03 5.57
CA ALA A 132 -0.46 6.56 4.22
C ALA A 132 0.67 5.89 3.43
N ALA A 133 1.67 5.31 4.08
CA ALA A 133 2.95 4.98 3.46
C ALA A 133 2.84 3.99 2.26
N MET A 134 2.65 2.69 2.49
CA MET A 134 2.58 1.71 1.40
C MET A 134 1.38 1.97 0.48
N ALA A 135 0.21 2.23 1.05
CA ALA A 135 -1.02 2.37 0.26
C ALA A 135 -0.99 3.61 -0.65
N GLY A 136 -0.48 4.73 -0.13
CA GLY A 136 -0.28 5.96 -0.89
C GLY A 136 0.81 5.80 -1.96
N LEU A 137 1.96 5.19 -1.62
CA LEU A 137 3.00 4.90 -2.61
C LEU A 137 2.50 3.96 -3.71
N THR A 138 1.69 2.96 -3.37
CA THR A 138 1.12 2.04 -4.37
C THR A 138 0.23 2.82 -5.34
N ALA A 139 -0.71 3.62 -4.84
CA ALA A 139 -1.55 4.44 -5.70
C ALA A 139 -0.73 5.44 -6.54
N TRP A 140 0.29 6.07 -5.95
CA TRP A 140 1.17 7.01 -6.64
C TRP A 140 1.97 6.35 -7.76
N GLN A 141 2.57 5.18 -7.51
CA GLN A 141 3.42 4.51 -8.48
C GLN A 141 2.65 3.90 -9.66
N PHE A 142 1.38 3.54 -9.44
CA PHE A 142 0.49 3.07 -10.50
C PHE A 142 -0.12 4.21 -11.34
N LEU A 143 -0.40 5.36 -10.74
CA LEU A 143 -1.19 6.41 -11.41
C LEU A 143 -0.39 7.65 -11.79
N ILE A 144 0.70 7.95 -11.09
CA ILE A 144 1.42 9.24 -11.20
C ILE A 144 2.80 9.04 -11.81
N ALA A 145 3.67 8.31 -11.12
CA ALA A 145 5.06 8.12 -11.53
C ALA A 145 5.66 6.90 -10.85
N LEU A 146 6.27 6.00 -11.63
CA LEU A 146 6.89 4.79 -11.10
C LEU A 146 8.04 5.09 -10.10
N GLY A 147 8.88 6.08 -10.41
CA GLY A 147 9.93 6.56 -9.49
C GLY A 147 11.14 5.62 -9.32
N HIS A 148 11.20 4.52 -10.04
CA HIS A 148 12.32 3.57 -10.04
C HIS A 148 12.44 2.84 -11.38
N ASN A 149 13.54 2.11 -11.57
CA ASN A 149 13.80 1.27 -12.74
C ASN A 149 13.95 -0.22 -12.39
N HIS A 150 13.55 -0.63 -11.17
CA HIS A 150 13.58 -2.04 -10.78
C HIS A 150 12.76 -2.91 -11.73
N PRO A 151 13.29 -4.08 -12.15
CA PRO A 151 12.57 -5.01 -12.99
C PRO A 151 11.37 -5.60 -12.24
N ASN A 152 10.30 -5.89 -12.98
CA ASN A 152 9.17 -6.67 -12.48
C ASN A 152 9.36 -8.14 -12.90
N PRO A 153 9.55 -9.09 -11.98
CA PRO A 153 9.73 -10.49 -12.36
C PRO A 153 8.50 -11.12 -13.03
N LEU A 154 7.34 -10.47 -12.95
CA LEU A 154 6.06 -10.94 -13.48
C LEU A 154 5.68 -10.29 -14.81
N GLN A 155 6.45 -9.28 -15.25
CA GLN A 155 6.19 -8.56 -16.49
C GLN A 155 7.50 -8.04 -17.09
N ALA A 156 7.77 -8.36 -18.36
CA ALA A 156 8.98 -7.92 -19.04
C ALA A 156 9.04 -6.40 -19.22
N GLU A 157 7.93 -5.79 -19.62
CA GLU A 157 7.82 -4.35 -19.82
C GLU A 157 7.64 -3.61 -18.50
N MET A 158 8.37 -2.52 -18.32
CA MET A 158 8.25 -1.67 -17.14
C MET A 158 6.88 -0.96 -17.12
N HIS A 159 6.31 -0.81 -15.92
CA HIS A 159 5.07 -0.07 -15.77
C HIS A 159 5.22 1.39 -16.19
N GLN A 160 4.24 1.88 -16.94
CA GLN A 160 4.15 3.27 -17.36
C GLN A 160 2.77 3.82 -16.99
N PRO A 161 2.69 4.72 -15.99
CA PRO A 161 1.44 5.42 -15.70
C PRO A 161 0.98 6.21 -16.94
N LEU A 162 -0.33 6.22 -17.17
CA LEU A 162 -0.93 7.03 -18.23
C LEU A 162 -1.29 8.44 -17.72
N PRO A 163 -1.26 9.49 -18.56
CA PRO A 163 -1.74 10.81 -18.18
C PRO A 163 -3.20 10.75 -17.70
N LEU A 164 -3.49 11.35 -16.55
CA LEU A 164 -4.81 11.24 -15.90
C LEU A 164 -5.77 12.37 -16.26
N LYS A 165 -5.25 13.53 -16.69
CA LYS A 165 -6.07 14.71 -16.97
C LYS A 165 -7.10 14.39 -18.06
N ASP A 166 -8.37 14.72 -17.76
CA ASP A 166 -9.52 14.51 -18.64
C ASP A 166 -9.80 13.02 -18.99
N LYS A 167 -9.15 12.07 -18.31
CA LYS A 167 -9.37 10.63 -18.48
C LYS A 167 -10.47 10.11 -17.57
N THR A 168 -11.18 9.08 -18.03
CA THR A 168 -12.09 8.31 -17.17
C THR A 168 -11.33 7.17 -16.52
N VAL A 169 -11.24 7.18 -15.19
CA VAL A 169 -10.53 6.19 -14.38
C VAL A 169 -11.52 5.43 -13.52
N LEU A 170 -11.62 4.12 -13.72
CA LEU A 170 -12.38 3.23 -12.85
C LEU A 170 -11.44 2.64 -11.78
N ILE A 171 -11.85 2.71 -10.53
CA ILE A 171 -11.09 2.17 -9.40
C ILE A 171 -11.93 1.06 -8.76
N ASN A 172 -11.48 -0.19 -8.94
CA ASN A 172 -12.09 -1.35 -8.31
C ASN A 172 -11.51 -1.57 -6.91
N GLY A 173 -12.37 -1.77 -5.90
CA GLY A 173 -11.94 -1.81 -4.49
C GLY A 173 -11.70 -0.42 -3.89
N ALA A 174 -12.44 0.59 -4.38
CA ALA A 174 -12.16 2.01 -4.14
C ALA A 174 -12.19 2.43 -2.66
N ALA A 175 -12.95 1.75 -1.80
CA ALA A 175 -13.01 2.08 -0.37
C ALA A 175 -11.84 1.52 0.46
N GLY A 176 -11.04 0.61 -0.11
CA GLY A 176 -9.96 -0.07 0.61
C GLY A 176 -8.70 0.77 0.77
N GLY A 177 -7.65 0.15 1.32
CA GLY A 177 -6.37 0.79 1.62
C GLY A 177 -5.78 1.56 0.45
N VAL A 178 -5.52 0.91 -0.69
CA VAL A 178 -4.98 1.60 -1.89
C VAL A 178 -6.06 2.42 -2.60
N GLY A 179 -7.28 1.89 -2.68
CA GLY A 179 -8.37 2.49 -3.47
C GLY A 179 -8.71 3.91 -3.05
N HIS A 180 -8.78 4.20 -1.75
CA HIS A 180 -9.20 5.53 -1.30
C HIS A 180 -8.14 6.61 -1.58
N PHE A 181 -6.85 6.24 -1.61
CA PHE A 181 -5.80 7.13 -2.10
C PHE A 181 -5.88 7.31 -3.61
N ALA A 182 -6.11 6.22 -4.37
CA ALA A 182 -6.20 6.27 -5.81
C ALA A 182 -7.34 7.18 -6.31
N VAL A 183 -8.50 7.18 -5.63
CA VAL A 183 -9.64 8.07 -5.95
C VAL A 183 -9.20 9.53 -5.88
N GLN A 184 -8.56 9.90 -4.77
CA GLN A 184 -8.15 11.27 -4.50
C GLN A 184 -7.01 11.71 -5.43
N LEU A 185 -6.01 10.86 -5.64
CA LEU A 185 -4.87 11.14 -6.54
C LEU A 185 -5.33 11.30 -8.00
N ALA A 186 -6.21 10.41 -8.47
CA ALA A 186 -6.77 10.51 -9.81
C ALA A 186 -7.58 11.80 -9.98
N LYS A 187 -8.44 12.12 -9.00
CA LYS A 187 -9.20 13.37 -8.99
C LYS A 187 -8.29 14.59 -8.97
N TRP A 188 -7.26 14.60 -8.13
CA TRP A 188 -6.28 15.67 -8.00
C TRP A 188 -5.53 15.93 -9.32
N LYS A 189 -5.25 14.90 -10.11
CA LYS A 189 -4.67 15.03 -11.45
C LYS A 189 -5.68 15.35 -12.57
N GLY A 190 -6.95 15.56 -12.23
CA GLY A 190 -7.99 15.97 -13.18
C GLY A 190 -8.70 14.83 -13.92
N ALA A 191 -8.66 13.60 -13.39
CA ALA A 191 -9.47 12.52 -13.93
C ALA A 191 -10.94 12.62 -13.52
N ASN A 192 -11.81 12.02 -14.33
CA ASN A 192 -13.18 11.65 -13.96
C ASN A 192 -13.12 10.25 -13.32
N VAL A 193 -13.44 10.16 -12.04
CA VAL A 193 -13.27 8.92 -11.26
C VAL A 193 -14.59 8.18 -11.09
N ILE A 194 -14.61 6.91 -11.47
CA ILE A 194 -15.69 5.96 -11.18
C ILE A 194 -15.19 5.04 -10.06
N ALA A 195 -15.82 5.13 -8.89
CA ALA A 195 -15.46 4.30 -7.75
C ALA A 195 -16.36 3.06 -7.67
N VAL A 196 -15.76 1.88 -7.52
CA VAL A 196 -16.49 0.62 -7.31
C VAL A 196 -16.27 0.14 -5.87
N ALA A 197 -17.35 0.06 -5.10
CA ALA A 197 -17.39 -0.50 -3.74
C ALA A 197 -18.84 -0.90 -3.38
N SER A 198 -19.09 -1.39 -2.16
CA SER A 198 -20.46 -1.64 -1.67
C SER A 198 -21.16 -0.33 -1.35
N THR A 199 -22.51 -0.29 -1.41
CA THR A 199 -23.34 0.90 -1.10
C THR A 199 -22.90 1.63 0.18
N SER A 200 -22.46 0.90 1.21
CA SER A 200 -22.02 1.47 2.49
C SER A 200 -20.90 2.52 2.36
N HIS A 201 -20.12 2.48 1.28
CA HIS A 201 -19.00 3.40 1.05
C HIS A 201 -19.31 4.53 0.06
N GLU A 202 -20.53 4.63 -0.48
CA GLU A 202 -20.85 5.61 -1.52
C GLU A 202 -20.61 7.05 -1.05
N SER A 203 -21.17 7.41 0.12
CA SER A 203 -21.01 8.77 0.66
C SER A 203 -19.55 9.13 0.88
N PHE A 204 -18.78 8.19 1.44
CA PHE A 204 -17.35 8.34 1.68
C PHE A 204 -16.60 8.59 0.37
N LEU A 205 -16.83 7.76 -0.65
CA LEU A 205 -16.12 7.86 -1.93
C LEU A 205 -16.50 9.11 -2.73
N ARG A 206 -17.74 9.58 -2.61
CA ARG A 206 -18.16 10.87 -3.18
C ARG A 206 -17.46 12.04 -2.50
N GLU A 207 -17.31 12.02 -1.17
CA GLU A 207 -16.53 13.03 -0.45
C GLU A 207 -15.07 13.06 -0.92
N LEU A 208 -14.48 11.88 -1.20
CA LEU A 208 -13.13 11.76 -1.73
C LEU A 208 -12.97 12.19 -3.20
N GLY A 209 -14.08 12.53 -3.87
CA GLY A 209 -14.06 13.10 -5.22
C GLY A 209 -14.41 12.13 -6.35
N ALA A 210 -14.99 10.97 -6.05
CA ALA A 210 -15.58 10.11 -7.08
C ALA A 210 -16.74 10.84 -7.79
N SER A 211 -16.65 11.00 -9.11
CA SER A 211 -17.71 11.60 -9.93
C SER A 211 -18.87 10.64 -10.19
N ALA A 212 -18.61 9.35 -10.17
CA ALA A 212 -19.60 8.30 -10.31
C ALA A 212 -19.27 7.12 -9.39
N PHE A 213 -20.29 6.32 -9.09
CA PHE A 213 -20.21 5.21 -8.14
C PHE A 213 -20.93 3.99 -8.71
N ILE A 214 -20.34 2.81 -8.56
CA ILE A 214 -20.93 1.53 -8.94
C ILE A 214 -20.95 0.64 -7.70
N ASP A 215 -22.14 0.19 -7.32
CA ASP A 215 -22.31 -0.82 -6.29
C ASP A 215 -22.20 -2.24 -6.87
N TYR A 216 -21.05 -2.86 -6.65
CA TYR A 216 -20.80 -4.23 -7.14
C TYR A 216 -21.76 -5.28 -6.55
N THR A 217 -22.42 -4.98 -5.42
CA THR A 217 -23.39 -5.90 -4.79
C THR A 217 -24.75 -5.89 -5.49
N LYS A 218 -25.01 -4.86 -6.31
CA LYS A 218 -26.27 -4.71 -7.07
C LYS A 218 -26.11 -5.05 -8.54
N THR A 219 -24.97 -4.71 -9.14
CA THR A 219 -24.72 -4.95 -10.56
C THR A 219 -23.22 -5.19 -10.79
N PRO A 220 -22.83 -6.17 -11.62
CA PRO A 220 -21.44 -6.36 -11.99
C PRO A 220 -20.89 -5.08 -12.65
N PRO A 221 -19.76 -4.54 -12.19
CA PRO A 221 -19.19 -3.32 -12.75
C PRO A 221 -18.92 -3.40 -14.25
N GLU A 222 -18.49 -4.57 -14.72
CA GLU A 222 -18.20 -4.85 -16.13
C GLU A 222 -19.42 -4.78 -17.07
N ASP A 223 -20.64 -4.84 -16.52
CA ASP A 223 -21.88 -4.78 -17.31
C ASP A 223 -22.35 -3.35 -17.56
N VAL A 224 -21.85 -2.38 -16.78
CA VAL A 224 -22.33 -0.98 -16.80
C VAL A 224 -21.23 0.04 -17.04
N ALA A 225 -19.97 -0.31 -16.78
CA ALA A 225 -18.83 0.55 -17.07
C ALA A 225 -18.39 0.37 -18.53
N HIS A 226 -18.35 1.46 -19.28
CA HIS A 226 -17.90 1.49 -20.67
C HIS A 226 -17.06 2.74 -20.91
N ASP A 227 -16.31 2.75 -22.02
CA ASP A 227 -15.50 3.89 -22.44
C ASP A 227 -14.50 4.35 -21.37
N ILE A 228 -13.90 3.40 -20.65
CA ILE A 228 -12.91 3.65 -19.61
C ILE A 228 -11.52 3.80 -20.23
N ASP A 229 -10.74 4.78 -19.78
CA ASP A 229 -9.35 4.95 -20.22
C ASP A 229 -8.40 4.11 -19.37
N ILE A 230 -8.64 4.06 -18.05
CA ILE A 230 -7.79 3.35 -17.09
C ILE A 230 -8.67 2.61 -16.08
N VAL A 231 -8.41 1.32 -15.87
CA VAL A 231 -8.94 0.55 -14.74
C VAL A 231 -7.79 0.27 -13.77
N LEU A 232 -7.87 0.80 -12.55
CA LEU A 232 -7.01 0.36 -11.45
C LEU A 232 -7.78 -0.68 -10.64
N ASP A 233 -7.34 -1.93 -10.68
CA ASP A 233 -7.95 -3.01 -9.89
C ASP A 233 -7.13 -3.31 -8.64
N THR A 234 -7.59 -2.80 -7.49
CA THR A 234 -6.89 -3.02 -6.21
C THR A 234 -7.18 -4.39 -5.60
N LEU A 235 -8.16 -5.13 -6.12
CA LEU A 235 -8.46 -6.50 -5.68
C LEU A 235 -7.63 -7.52 -6.47
N GLY A 236 -7.46 -7.25 -7.77
CA GLY A 236 -6.70 -8.09 -8.69
C GLY A 236 -7.21 -9.54 -8.75
N GLY A 237 -6.28 -10.48 -8.95
CA GLY A 237 -6.61 -11.91 -9.04
C GLY A 237 -7.09 -12.37 -10.42
N SER A 238 -7.50 -13.62 -10.51
CA SER A 238 -7.90 -14.27 -11.78
C SER A 238 -9.12 -13.66 -12.44
N ASN A 239 -9.97 -12.94 -11.69
CA ASN A 239 -11.17 -12.32 -12.22
C ASN A 239 -10.92 -10.91 -12.79
N THR A 240 -9.70 -10.38 -12.71
CA THR A 240 -9.37 -9.02 -13.19
C THR A 240 -9.71 -8.81 -14.66
N GLY A 241 -9.58 -9.86 -15.49
CA GLY A 241 -9.82 -9.79 -16.94
C GLY A 241 -11.25 -9.40 -17.34
N ARG A 242 -12.23 -9.50 -16.44
CA ARG A 242 -13.61 -9.02 -16.68
C ARG A 242 -13.65 -7.54 -17.08
N PHE A 243 -12.69 -6.74 -16.62
CA PHE A 243 -12.63 -5.31 -16.90
C PHE A 243 -12.11 -4.98 -18.31
N LEU A 244 -11.53 -5.94 -19.04
CA LEU A 244 -10.99 -5.68 -20.39
C LEU A 244 -12.06 -5.09 -21.33
N ARG A 245 -13.31 -5.55 -21.23
CA ARG A 245 -14.41 -5.08 -22.09
C ARG A 245 -14.96 -3.70 -21.72
N THR A 246 -14.57 -3.17 -20.56
CA THR A 246 -14.94 -1.81 -20.12
C THR A 246 -14.02 -0.74 -20.72
N LEU A 247 -12.82 -1.15 -21.14
CA LEU A 247 -11.77 -0.25 -21.61
C LEU A 247 -11.94 0.12 -23.08
N LYS A 248 -11.61 1.37 -23.40
CA LYS A 248 -11.38 1.81 -24.78
C LYS A 248 -10.18 1.09 -25.38
N ARG A 249 -10.13 0.99 -26.70
CA ARG A 249 -8.90 0.62 -27.41
C ARG A 249 -7.79 1.63 -27.08
N GLY A 250 -6.61 1.13 -26.70
CA GLY A 250 -5.51 1.95 -26.19
C GLY A 250 -5.65 2.34 -24.71
N GLY A 251 -6.70 1.88 -24.03
CA GLY A 251 -6.84 2.00 -22.58
C GLY A 251 -5.92 1.03 -21.83
N ALA A 252 -5.86 1.19 -20.52
CA ALA A 252 -4.99 0.37 -19.68
C ALA A 252 -5.72 -0.27 -18.48
N LEU A 253 -5.35 -1.52 -18.22
CA LEU A 253 -5.72 -2.27 -17.03
C LEU A 253 -4.50 -2.38 -16.12
N PHE A 254 -4.63 -1.93 -14.88
CA PHE A 254 -3.60 -1.94 -13.85
C PHE A 254 -4.02 -2.84 -12.68
N PRO A 255 -3.70 -4.14 -12.72
CA PRO A 255 -3.89 -5.03 -11.58
C PRO A 255 -2.85 -4.75 -10.50
N VAL A 256 -3.30 -4.43 -9.28
CA VAL A 256 -2.40 -4.25 -8.13
C VAL A 256 -1.98 -5.59 -7.52
N PHE A 257 -2.90 -6.56 -7.52
CA PHE A 257 -2.65 -7.91 -7.00
C PHE A 257 -2.50 -8.92 -8.14
N LEU A 258 -1.68 -9.95 -7.90
CA LEU A 258 -1.32 -10.96 -8.89
C LEU A 258 -2.52 -11.83 -9.30
N GLY A 259 -2.46 -12.38 -10.51
CA GLY A 259 -3.40 -13.41 -10.97
C GLY A 259 -4.03 -13.19 -12.34
N PHE A 260 -3.77 -12.07 -13.01
CA PHE A 260 -4.26 -11.84 -14.37
C PHE A 260 -3.71 -12.89 -15.35
N SER A 261 -4.59 -13.50 -16.15
CA SER A 261 -4.25 -14.58 -17.09
C SER A 261 -4.69 -14.33 -18.54
N ASP A 262 -5.34 -13.20 -18.84
CA ASP A 262 -6.06 -12.99 -20.10
C ASP A 262 -5.28 -12.13 -21.11
N GLN A 263 -3.95 -12.24 -21.14
CA GLN A 263 -3.08 -11.38 -21.97
C GLN A 263 -3.44 -11.42 -23.46
N LYS A 264 -3.75 -12.61 -23.99
CA LYS A 264 -4.15 -12.77 -25.39
C LYS A 264 -5.42 -12.00 -25.76
N GLU A 265 -6.34 -11.84 -24.81
CA GLU A 265 -7.56 -11.06 -25.03
C GLU A 265 -7.27 -9.56 -24.95
N ALA A 266 -6.45 -9.14 -23.99
CA ALA A 266 -5.99 -7.75 -23.90
C ALA A 266 -5.29 -7.31 -25.19
N ASP A 267 -4.40 -8.14 -25.75
CA ASP A 267 -3.69 -7.86 -27.00
C ASP A 267 -4.66 -7.67 -28.18
N LYS A 268 -5.68 -8.54 -28.30
CA LYS A 268 -6.71 -8.44 -29.35
C LYS A 268 -7.53 -7.16 -29.25
N LEU A 269 -7.84 -6.73 -28.02
CA LEU A 269 -8.59 -5.51 -27.74
C LEU A 269 -7.71 -4.25 -27.82
N GLY A 270 -6.38 -4.41 -27.94
CA GLY A 270 -5.42 -3.31 -27.93
C GLY A 270 -5.36 -2.61 -26.58
N ILE A 271 -5.44 -3.38 -25.50
CA ILE A 271 -5.41 -2.90 -24.11
C ILE A 271 -4.03 -3.16 -23.52
N THR A 272 -3.46 -2.14 -22.90
CA THR A 272 -2.23 -2.31 -22.12
C THR A 272 -2.58 -2.90 -20.76
N VAL A 273 -2.02 -4.07 -20.45
CA VAL A 273 -2.02 -4.59 -19.07
C VAL A 273 -0.67 -4.29 -18.46
N SER A 274 -0.65 -3.63 -17.31
CA SER A 274 0.60 -3.25 -16.69
C SER A 274 0.56 -3.33 -15.18
N MET A 275 1.53 -4.05 -14.63
CA MET A 275 1.69 -4.27 -13.19
C MET A 275 3.03 -3.71 -12.70
N THR A 276 3.06 -3.27 -11.45
CA THR A 276 4.30 -2.95 -10.75
C THR A 276 4.27 -3.45 -9.31
N GLN A 277 5.46 -3.65 -8.74
CA GLN A 277 5.63 -3.89 -7.33
C GLN A 277 6.06 -2.58 -6.68
N VAL A 278 5.24 -2.06 -5.75
CA VAL A 278 5.53 -0.81 -5.04
C VAL A 278 6.92 -0.86 -4.40
N ARG A 279 7.65 0.25 -4.47
CA ARG A 279 8.98 0.42 -3.86
C ARG A 279 9.00 1.53 -2.82
N SER A 280 9.82 1.35 -1.79
CA SER A 280 10.11 2.40 -0.82
C SER A 280 10.66 3.65 -1.52
N SER A 281 10.13 4.82 -1.17
CA SER A 281 10.58 6.09 -1.76
C SER A 281 10.24 7.27 -0.85
N GLY A 282 11.24 7.77 -0.13
CA GLY A 282 11.13 8.99 0.67
C GLY A 282 10.78 10.22 -0.17
N LEU A 283 11.31 10.32 -1.40
CA LEU A 283 11.02 11.42 -2.31
C LEU A 283 9.54 11.47 -2.73
N GLN A 284 8.93 10.32 -3.04
CA GLN A 284 7.51 10.27 -3.38
C GLN A 284 6.63 10.50 -2.14
N LEU A 285 7.08 10.04 -0.97
CA LEU A 285 6.41 10.32 0.30
C LEU A 285 6.49 11.79 0.69
N GLU A 286 7.55 12.51 0.34
CA GLU A 286 7.64 13.95 0.54
C GLU A 286 6.57 14.69 -0.30
N GLU A 287 6.40 14.29 -1.56
CA GLU A 287 5.36 14.84 -2.43
C GLU A 287 3.95 14.49 -1.94
N LEU A 288 3.71 13.23 -1.56
CA LEU A 288 2.45 12.80 -0.95
C LEU A 288 2.21 13.55 0.38
N GLY A 289 3.25 13.74 1.17
CA GLY A 289 3.23 14.44 2.45
C GLY A 289 2.71 15.86 2.33
N LYS A 290 3.11 16.60 1.29
CA LYS A 290 2.56 17.95 1.00
C LYS A 290 1.06 17.93 0.73
N LEU A 291 0.55 16.89 0.08
CA LEU A 291 -0.89 16.73 -0.19
C LEU A 291 -1.67 16.35 1.07
N LEU A 292 -1.07 15.56 1.95
CA LEU A 292 -1.62 15.23 3.26
C LEU A 292 -1.65 16.46 4.18
N ASP A 293 -0.58 17.25 4.21
CA ASP A 293 -0.45 18.45 5.06
C ASP A 293 -1.53 19.51 4.74
N THR A 294 -1.83 19.67 3.44
CA THR A 294 -2.84 20.62 2.95
C THR A 294 -4.27 20.06 3.03
N GLY A 295 -4.45 18.79 3.40
CA GLY A 295 -5.74 18.11 3.36
C GLY A 295 -6.30 17.87 1.96
N THR A 296 -5.47 18.04 0.90
CA THR A 296 -5.83 17.70 -0.48
C THR A 296 -6.10 16.21 -0.63
N ILE A 297 -5.34 15.40 0.13
CA ILE A 297 -5.57 13.97 0.31
C ILE A 297 -5.80 13.72 1.80
N LYS A 298 -6.83 12.95 2.12
CA LYS A 298 -7.16 12.48 3.45
C LYS A 298 -6.91 10.98 3.56
N VAL A 299 -6.46 10.54 4.73
CA VAL A 299 -6.26 9.13 5.06
C VAL A 299 -7.48 8.63 5.81
N ALA A 300 -8.08 7.53 5.36
CA ALA A 300 -9.13 6.86 6.11
C ALA A 300 -8.52 5.74 6.98
N ILE A 301 -8.83 5.75 8.27
CA ILE A 301 -8.49 4.68 9.21
C ILE A 301 -9.76 3.92 9.55
N ASP A 302 -9.74 2.61 9.30
CA ASP A 302 -10.80 1.69 9.66
C ASP A 302 -10.80 1.41 11.17
N SER A 303 -9.62 1.09 11.70
CA SER A 303 -9.45 0.72 13.10
C SER A 303 -7.99 0.85 13.55
N THR A 304 -7.82 1.05 14.84
CA THR A 304 -6.52 1.11 15.53
C THR A 304 -6.44 0.04 16.61
N PHE A 305 -5.28 -0.57 16.77
CA PHE A 305 -5.02 -1.58 17.81
C PHE A 305 -3.70 -1.26 18.50
N ALA A 306 -3.50 -1.64 19.76
CA ALA A 306 -2.17 -1.58 20.35
C ALA A 306 -1.24 -2.58 19.64
N LEU A 307 0.08 -2.35 19.64
CA LEU A 307 1.06 -3.27 19.07
C LEU A 307 0.88 -4.69 19.63
N ALA A 308 0.63 -4.81 20.94
CA ALA A 308 0.38 -6.09 21.61
C ALA A 308 -0.86 -6.84 21.05
N ASP A 309 -1.82 -6.11 20.46
CA ASP A 309 -3.05 -6.63 19.87
C ASP A 309 -2.94 -6.86 18.35
N ALA A 310 -1.72 -6.97 17.80
CA ALA A 310 -1.50 -7.22 16.37
C ALA A 310 -2.25 -8.45 15.84
N LYS A 311 -2.50 -9.45 16.71
CA LYS A 311 -3.38 -10.59 16.40
C LYS A 311 -4.77 -10.11 15.96
N SER A 312 -5.42 -9.28 16.76
CA SER A 312 -6.76 -8.75 16.49
C SER A 312 -6.78 -7.84 15.27
N ALA A 313 -5.72 -7.08 15.02
CA ALA A 313 -5.58 -6.28 13.81
C ALA A 313 -5.56 -7.15 12.54
N HIS A 314 -4.81 -8.26 12.55
CA HIS A 314 -4.78 -9.21 11.44
C HIS A 314 -6.11 -9.95 11.27
N GLU A 315 -6.80 -10.28 12.37
CA GLU A 315 -8.15 -10.85 12.31
C GLU A 315 -9.14 -9.87 11.68
N ARG A 316 -9.12 -8.60 12.07
CA ARG A 316 -9.94 -7.54 11.46
C ARG A 316 -9.66 -7.40 9.96
N ALA A 317 -8.40 -7.45 9.55
CA ALA A 317 -8.01 -7.42 8.13
C ALA A 317 -8.59 -8.61 7.34
N ALA A 318 -8.55 -9.81 7.92
CA ALA A 318 -9.05 -11.03 7.28
C ALA A 318 -10.57 -11.04 7.05
N HIS A 319 -11.35 -10.31 7.86
CA HIS A 319 -12.79 -10.17 7.65
C HIS A 319 -13.15 -9.36 6.39
N GLY A 320 -12.18 -8.63 5.81
CA GLY A 320 -12.40 -7.79 4.63
C GLY A 320 -13.30 -6.58 4.90
N HIS A 321 -13.80 -5.96 3.82
CA HIS A 321 -14.71 -4.80 3.87
C HIS A 321 -14.20 -3.66 4.79
N ILE A 322 -12.88 -3.41 4.75
CA ILE A 322 -12.27 -2.30 5.48
C ILE A 322 -12.50 -0.98 4.74
N GLN A 323 -12.77 0.08 5.47
CA GLN A 323 -12.76 1.44 4.92
C GLN A 323 -11.41 2.10 5.21
N GLY A 324 -10.52 2.10 4.23
CA GLY A 324 -9.16 2.63 4.39
C GLY A 324 -8.20 1.64 5.03
N LYS A 325 -7.57 2.02 6.14
CA LYS A 325 -6.36 1.38 6.68
C LYS A 325 -6.52 0.93 8.14
N ILE A 326 -5.85 -0.16 8.50
CA ILE A 326 -5.70 -0.61 9.89
C ILE A 326 -4.33 -0.18 10.39
N VAL A 327 -4.25 0.29 11.63
CA VAL A 327 -3.01 0.81 12.23
C VAL A 327 -2.74 0.15 13.57
N LEU A 328 -1.48 -0.19 13.84
CA LEU A 328 -1.00 -0.54 15.18
C LEU A 328 -0.41 0.72 15.83
N ILE A 329 -0.78 0.97 17.09
CA ILE A 329 -0.26 2.03 17.93
C ILE A 329 0.81 1.46 18.85
N VAL A 330 1.95 2.14 18.90
CA VAL A 330 3.11 1.75 19.68
C VAL A 330 3.26 2.73 20.83
N GLU A 331 3.15 2.22 22.06
CA GLU A 331 3.37 2.96 23.30
C GLU A 331 4.85 3.01 23.69
#